data_AF-A0A1J5QA26-F1
#
_entry.id   AF-A0A1J5QA26-F1
#
_cell.length_a   1.000
_cell.length_b   1.000
_cell.length_c   1.000
_cell.angle_alpha   90.00
_cell.angle_beta   90.00
_cell.angle_gamma   90.00
#
_symmetry.space_group_name_H-M   'P 1'
#
loop_
_entity.id
_entity.type
_entity.pdbx_description
1 polymer ?
#
loop_
_entity_poly.entity_id
_entity_poly.type
_entity_poly.pdbx_seq_one_letter_code
_entity_poly.pdbx_strand_id
1 'polypeptide(L)'
;MTQITEIKTAAGIEVTDRRGRTLQIKRPNVLAQYKLVEMLGASAESRVYLAMVTPLLFLQSIDGEGQNFANKREMEAVIQRLDDDGLAALNAGIEEHFGAADAEVSHAGK
;
A
#
# COMPACT_ATOMS: atom_id res chain seq x y z
N MET A 1 -4.30 -5.82 25.10
CA MET A 1 -2.89 -5.81 24.61
C MET A 1 -2.74 -7.00 23.68
N THR A 2 -3.08 -6.83 22.41
CA THR A 2 -2.90 -7.88 21.39
C THR A 2 -1.57 -7.58 20.72
N GLN A 3 -0.57 -8.42 20.96
CA GLN A 3 0.74 -8.30 20.31
C GLN A 3 0.59 -8.70 18.85
N ILE A 4 1.05 -7.84 17.94
CA ILE A 4 1.19 -8.16 16.52
C ILE A 4 2.49 -8.95 16.40
N THR A 5 2.38 -10.22 16.00
CA THR A 5 3.54 -11.11 15.83
C THR A 5 4.12 -10.89 14.43
N GLU A 6 5.26 -10.22 14.33
CA GLU A 6 6.03 -10.11 13.08
C GLU A 6 6.64 -11.49 12.72
N ILE A 7 6.33 -12.02 11.54
CA ILE A 7 7.07 -13.12 10.91
C ILE A 7 7.81 -12.55 9.70
N LYS A 8 9.12 -12.37 9.83
CA LYS A 8 9.97 -11.85 8.76
C LYS A 8 10.38 -12.98 7.82
N THR A 9 9.64 -13.19 6.73
CA THR A 9 10.09 -14.02 5.59
C THR A 9 10.79 -13.16 4.54
N ALA A 10 11.59 -13.78 3.67
CA ALA A 10 12.39 -13.10 2.64
C ALA A 10 11.56 -12.38 1.54
N ALA A 11 10.23 -12.26 1.68
CA ALA A 11 9.30 -11.89 0.61
C ALA A 11 8.47 -10.61 0.83
N GLY A 12 8.49 -9.98 2.01
CA GLY A 12 7.65 -8.82 2.33
C GLY A 12 7.54 -8.62 3.83
N ILE A 13 6.78 -7.61 4.26
CA ILE A 13 6.39 -7.41 5.66
C ILE A 13 4.94 -7.85 5.80
N GLU A 14 4.64 -8.62 6.84
CA GLU A 14 3.29 -9.09 7.14
C GLU A 14 2.63 -8.16 8.15
N VAL A 15 1.42 -7.70 7.84
CA VAL A 15 0.59 -6.91 8.73
C VAL A 15 -0.77 -7.57 8.85
N THR A 16 -1.23 -7.81 10.06
CA THR A 16 -2.56 -8.38 10.30
C THR A 16 -3.56 -7.27 10.58
N ASP A 17 -4.69 -7.30 9.90
CA ASP A 17 -5.77 -6.35 10.17
C ASP A 17 -6.71 -6.82 11.29
N ARG A 18 -7.67 -5.96 11.64
CA ARG A 18 -8.65 -6.23 12.71
C ARG A 18 -9.57 -7.42 12.41
N ARG A 19 -9.73 -7.80 11.14
CA ARG A 19 -10.55 -8.94 10.70
C ARG A 19 -9.75 -10.24 10.68
N GLY A 20 -8.45 -10.19 10.97
CA GLY A 20 -7.55 -11.33 10.99
C GLY A 20 -6.98 -11.70 9.61
N ARG A 21 -7.12 -10.83 8.61
CA ARG A 21 -6.49 -11.03 7.29
C ARG A 21 -5.01 -10.67 7.37
N THR A 22 -4.17 -11.39 6.64
CA THR A 22 -2.73 -11.09 6.54
C THR A 22 -2.46 -10.31 5.26
N LEU A 23 -1.96 -9.09 5.40
CA LEU A 23 -1.51 -8.23 4.31
C LEU A 23 0.00 -8.36 4.15
N GLN A 24 0.46 -8.76 2.98
CA GLN A 24 1.88 -8.64 2.62
C GLN A 24 2.12 -7.27 2.01
N ILE A 25 3.07 -6.52 2.56
CA ILE A 25 3.42 -5.19 2.09
C ILE A 25 4.90 -5.08 1.74
N LYS A 26 5.22 -4.25 0.74
CA LYS A 26 6.59 -3.94 0.33
C LYS A 26 6.68 -2.56 -0.28
N ARG A 27 7.88 -1.98 -0.36
CA ARG A 27 8.08 -0.72 -1.08
C ARG A 27 7.76 -0.90 -2.57
N PRO A 28 6.94 -0.02 -3.17
CA PRO A 28 6.74 -0.02 -4.61
C PRO A 28 8.03 0.40 -5.32
N ASN A 29 8.25 -0.13 -6.52
CA ASN A 29 9.29 0.40 -7.40
C ASN A 29 8.78 1.64 -8.13
N VAL A 30 9.70 2.38 -8.75
CA VAL A 30 9.39 3.61 -9.51
C VAL A 30 8.36 3.35 -10.62
N LEU A 31 8.45 2.21 -11.32
CA LEU A 31 7.52 1.86 -12.40
C LEU A 31 6.07 1.72 -11.91
N ALA A 32 5.85 1.22 -10.70
CA ALA A 32 4.51 1.10 -10.12
C ALA A 32 3.85 2.47 -9.92
N GLN A 33 4.64 3.50 -9.56
CA GLN A 33 4.15 4.86 -9.42
C GLN A 33 3.75 5.48 -10.78
N TYR A 34 4.57 5.29 -11.82
CA TYR A 34 4.23 5.74 -13.17
C TYR A 34 2.95 5.08 -13.69
N LYS A 35 2.82 3.76 -13.51
CA LYS A 35 1.62 3.01 -13.91
C LYS A 35 0.37 3.48 -13.17
N LEU A 36 0.49 3.86 -11.90
CA LEU A 36 -0.63 4.45 -11.16
C LEU A 36 -1.09 5.75 -11.83
N VAL A 37 -0.18 6.68 -12.07
CA VAL A 37 -0.52 7.97 -12.70
C VAL A 37 -1.16 7.77 -14.07
N GLU A 38 -0.60 6.88 -14.89
CA GLU A 38 -1.16 6.53 -16.21
C GLU A 38 -2.57 5.94 -16.09
N MET A 39 -2.78 4.99 -15.18
CA MET A 39 -4.07 4.36 -14.94
C MET A 39 -5.15 5.36 -14.47
N LEU A 40 -4.76 6.36 -13.66
CA LEU A 40 -5.69 7.36 -13.13
C LEU A 40 -6.06 8.44 -14.16
N GLY A 41 -5.20 8.69 -15.15
CA GLY A 41 -5.37 9.75 -16.14
C GLY A 41 -5.63 11.10 -15.46
N ALA A 42 -6.64 11.84 -15.93
CA ALA A 42 -7.02 13.14 -15.36
C ALA A 42 -7.35 13.09 -13.85
N SER A 43 -7.74 11.94 -13.30
CA SER A 43 -8.00 11.82 -11.85
C SER A 43 -6.74 11.97 -11.00
N ALA A 44 -5.55 11.81 -11.59
CA ALA A 44 -4.28 12.02 -10.91
C ALA A 44 -4.04 13.50 -10.51
N GLU A 45 -4.73 14.46 -11.13
CA GLU A 45 -4.62 15.87 -10.74
C GLU A 45 -5.20 16.14 -9.34
N SER A 46 -6.11 15.28 -8.88
CA SER A 46 -6.66 15.34 -7.52
C SER A 46 -5.65 14.78 -6.53
N ARG A 47 -4.92 15.68 -5.85
CA ARG A 47 -3.97 15.31 -4.78
C ARG A 47 -4.62 14.46 -3.68
N VAL A 48 -5.87 14.75 -3.34
CA VAL A 48 -6.63 13.99 -2.34
C VAL A 48 -6.84 12.56 -2.82
N TYR A 49 -7.30 12.39 -4.05
CA TYR A 49 -7.54 11.07 -4.62
C TYR A 49 -6.24 10.27 -4.77
N LEU A 50 -5.17 10.92 -5.24
CA LEU A 50 -3.86 10.31 -5.39
C LEU A 50 -3.31 9.84 -4.03
N ALA A 51 -3.43 10.66 -2.98
CA ALA A 51 -3.05 10.28 -1.62
C ALA A 51 -3.86 9.08 -1.08
N MET A 52 -5.14 8.94 -1.46
CA MET A 52 -5.96 7.81 -1.03
C MET A 52 -5.56 6.48 -1.69
N VAL A 53 -5.09 6.50 -2.94
CA VAL A 53 -4.79 5.27 -3.70
C VAL A 53 -3.31 4.89 -3.71
N THR A 54 -2.40 5.82 -3.42
CA THR A 54 -0.94 5.52 -3.31
C THR A 54 -0.61 4.37 -2.36
N PRO A 55 -1.22 4.25 -1.16
CA PRO A 55 -0.94 3.14 -0.24
C PRO A 55 -1.14 1.75 -0.87
N LEU A 56 -2.05 1.63 -1.83
CA LEU A 56 -2.34 0.36 -2.52
C LEU A 56 -1.12 -0.18 -3.29
N LEU A 57 -0.18 0.69 -3.68
CA LEU A 57 1.06 0.26 -4.36
C LEU A 57 1.99 -0.55 -3.46
N PHE A 58 1.82 -0.44 -2.14
CA PHE A 58 2.61 -1.21 -1.18
C PHE A 58 2.05 -2.63 -0.99
N LEU A 59 0.78 -2.86 -1.32
CA LEU A 59 0.13 -4.14 -1.12
C LEU A 59 0.60 -5.16 -2.15
N GLN A 60 1.06 -6.32 -1.67
CA GLN A 60 1.45 -7.46 -2.50
C GLN A 60 0.40 -8.57 -2.48
N SER A 61 -0.13 -8.93 -1.32
CA SER A 61 -1.14 -9.98 -1.19
C SER A 61 -2.05 -9.77 0.01
N ILE A 62 -3.22 -10.41 -0.03
CA ILE A 62 -4.16 -10.55 1.07
C ILE A 62 -4.37 -12.04 1.28
N ASP A 63 -4.08 -12.55 2.46
CA ASP A 63 -4.17 -13.98 2.81
C ASP A 63 -3.40 -14.90 1.85
N GLY A 64 -2.24 -14.43 1.38
CA GLY A 64 -1.41 -15.14 0.40
C GLY A 64 -1.89 -15.01 -1.05
N GLU A 65 -3.06 -14.44 -1.31
CA GLU A 65 -3.53 -14.17 -2.67
C GLU A 65 -2.93 -12.87 -3.20
N GLY A 66 -2.10 -12.99 -4.24
CA GLY A 66 -1.44 -11.85 -4.89
C GLY A 66 -2.45 -10.81 -5.38
N GLN A 67 -2.22 -9.55 -5.02
CA GLN A 67 -3.01 -8.42 -5.50
C GLN A 67 -2.23 -7.70 -6.60
N ASN A 68 -2.90 -7.47 -7.72
CA ASN A 68 -2.40 -6.65 -8.82
C ASN A 68 -3.61 -5.97 -9.46
N PHE A 69 -3.43 -4.73 -9.89
CA PHE A 69 -4.46 -3.98 -10.62
C PHE A 69 -3.83 -3.32 -11.84
N ALA A 70 -4.41 -3.58 -13.00
CA ALA A 70 -4.00 -3.00 -14.28
C ALA A 70 -4.93 -1.87 -14.73
N ASN A 71 -6.09 -1.73 -14.09
CA ASN A 71 -7.07 -0.70 -14.40
C ASN A 71 -7.83 -0.24 -13.15
N LYS A 72 -8.54 0.88 -13.27
CA LYS A 72 -9.29 1.51 -12.17
C LYS A 72 -10.30 0.56 -11.52
N ARG A 73 -11.00 -0.26 -12.31
CA ARG A 73 -12.01 -1.20 -11.80
C ARG A 73 -11.38 -2.28 -10.91
N GLU A 74 -10.21 -2.78 -11.27
CA GLU A 74 -9.46 -3.74 -10.45
C GLU A 74 -8.93 -3.09 -9.17
N MET A 75 -8.45 -1.86 -9.25
CA MET A 75 -8.03 -1.09 -8.07
C MET A 75 -9.21 -0.88 -7.10
N GLU A 76 -10.40 -0.54 -7.61
CA GLU A 76 -11.62 -0.42 -6.81
C GLU A 76 -12.02 -1.75 -6.16
N ALA A 77 -11.85 -2.87 -6.85
CA ALA A 77 -12.08 -4.20 -6.27
C ALA A 77 -11.10 -4.50 -5.12
N VAL A 78 -9.83 -4.09 -5.23
CA VAL A 78 -8.85 -4.20 -4.14
C VAL A 78 -9.25 -3.32 -2.96
N ILE A 79 -9.67 -2.07 -3.20
CA ILE A 79 -10.18 -1.17 -2.15
C ILE A 79 -11.37 -1.80 -1.43
N GLN A 80 -12.34 -2.32 -2.19
CA GLN A 80 -13.52 -2.97 -1.64
C GLN A 80 -13.15 -4.21 -0.81
N ARG A 81 -12.16 -4.99 -1.27
CA ARG A 81 -11.68 -6.18 -0.56
C ARG A 81 -10.94 -5.82 0.72
N LEU A 82 -10.17 -4.74 0.73
CA LEU A 82 -9.47 -4.26 1.91
C LEU A 82 -10.42 -3.69 2.94
N ASP A 83 -11.50 -3.04 2.51
CA ASP A 83 -12.40 -2.25 3.36
C ASP A 83 -11.65 -1.29 4.29
N ASP A 84 -12.34 -0.74 5.29
CA ASP A 84 -11.76 0.22 6.22
C ASP A 84 -10.70 -0.42 7.14
N ASP A 85 -10.93 -1.66 7.60
CA ASP A 85 -10.02 -2.34 8.54
C ASP A 85 -8.70 -2.69 7.84
N GLY A 86 -8.75 -3.13 6.59
CA GLY A 86 -7.55 -3.46 5.81
C GLY A 86 -6.79 -2.21 5.36
N LEU A 87 -7.48 -1.13 4.97
CA LEU A 87 -6.82 0.14 4.63
C LEU A 87 -6.15 0.77 5.85
N ALA A 88 -6.78 0.70 7.03
CA ALA A 88 -6.18 1.19 8.27
C ALA A 88 -4.90 0.41 8.62
N ALA A 89 -4.94 -0.92 8.55
CA ALA A 89 -3.78 -1.78 8.80
C ALA A 89 -2.66 -1.55 7.78
N LEU A 90 -3.00 -1.42 6.49
CA LEU A 90 -2.04 -1.11 5.43
C LEU A 90 -1.32 0.21 5.70
N ASN A 91 -2.05 1.29 6.00
CA ASN A 91 -1.46 2.59 6.28
C ASN A 91 -0.57 2.57 7.53
N ALA A 92 -1.03 1.94 8.62
CA ALA A 92 -0.25 1.81 9.83
C ALA A 92 1.06 1.02 9.59
N GLY A 93 0.98 -0.09 8.85
CA GLY A 93 2.15 -0.88 8.48
C GLY A 93 3.13 -0.12 7.57
N ILE A 94 2.63 0.68 6.64
CA ILE A 94 3.48 1.55 5.82
C ILE A 94 4.20 2.59 6.71
N GLU A 95 3.49 3.23 7.62
CA GLU A 95 4.07 4.21 8.53
C GLU A 95 5.14 3.58 9.42
N GLU A 96 4.82 2.46 10.06
CA GLU A 96 5.69 1.73 10.99
C GLU A 96 6.98 1.24 10.33
N HIS A 97 6.86 0.64 9.13
CA HIS A 97 7.99 -0.03 8.50
C HIS A 97 8.68 0.79 7.41
N PHE A 98 7.98 1.75 6.82
CA PHE A 98 8.48 2.52 5.68
C PHE A 98 8.50 4.04 5.88
N GLY A 99 7.77 4.58 6.86
CA GLY A 99 7.62 6.02 7.10
C GLY A 99 8.90 6.74 7.52
N ALA A 100 9.83 6.05 8.19
CA ALA A 100 11.07 6.66 8.69
C ALA A 100 12.18 6.85 7.62
N ALA A 101 12.07 6.23 6.43
CA ALA A 101 13.16 6.27 5.43
C ALA A 101 13.01 7.35 4.35
N ASP A 102 11.90 8.08 4.29
CA ASP A 102 11.70 9.18 3.31
C ASP A 102 12.06 10.57 3.88
N ALA A 103 12.45 10.67 5.16
CA ALA A 103 12.92 11.93 5.75
C ALA A 103 14.28 12.41 5.18
N GLU A 104 15.10 11.52 4.60
CA GLU A 104 16.43 11.88 4.08
C GLU A 104 16.53 12.13 2.57
N VAL A 105 15.46 11.89 1.78
CA VAL A 105 15.54 12.05 0.30
C VAL A 105 14.81 13.33 -0.20
N SER A 106 14.24 14.16 0.68
CA SER A 106 13.55 15.40 0.27
C SER A 106 14.40 16.69 0.32
N HIS A 107 15.72 16.62 0.48
CA HIS A 107 16.59 17.81 0.42
C HIS A 107 17.73 17.65 -0.61
N ALA A 108 17.36 17.51 -1.88
CA ALA A 108 18.28 17.77 -3.00
C ALA A 108 17.57 18.61 -4.07
N GLY A 109 17.52 19.92 -3.84
CA GLY A 109 16.99 20.89 -4.79
C GLY A 109 16.96 22.27 -4.14
N LYS A 110 18.15 22.87 -3.96
CA LYS A 110 18.30 24.30 -3.70
C LYS A 110 17.80 25.12 -4.88
#